data_AF-R7UNN9-F1
#
_entry.id   AF-R7UNN9-F1
#
_cell.length_a   1.000
_cell.length_b   1.000
_cell.length_c   1.000
_cell.angle_alpha   90.00
_cell.angle_beta   90.00
_cell.angle_gamma   90.00
#
_symmetry.space_group_name_H-M   'P 1'
#
loop_
_entity.id
_entity.type
_entity.pdbx_description
1 polymer ?
#
loop_
_entity_poly.entity_id
_entity_poly.type
_entity_poly.pdbx_seq_one_letter_code
_entity_poly.pdbx_strand_id
1 'polypeptide(L)' 'ISPFILKNCRSSLTPHLTFIFNQSISTGTVPIQWKKANVVPIFKKGDRSNVKNYRPVSLLPCASKVMERCLFNYLY' A
#
# COMPACT_ATOMS: atom_id res chain seq x y z
N ILE A 1 -5.33 3.82 -7.49
CA ILE A 1 -4.99 2.85 -8.57
C ILE A 1 -5.27 1.44 -8.06
N SER A 2 -6.07 0.68 -8.81
CA SER A 2 -6.38 -0.72 -8.48
C SER A 2 -5.22 -1.66 -8.87
N PRO A 3 -5.12 -2.85 -8.27
CA PRO A 3 -4.15 -3.87 -8.69
C PRO A 3 -4.27 -4.23 -10.18
N PHE A 4 -5.50 -4.28 -10.70
CA PHE A 4 -5.77 -4.56 -12.10
C PHE A 4 -5.09 -3.56 -13.03
N ILE A 5 -5.22 -2.26 -12.74
CA ILE A 5 -4.61 -1.20 -13.53
C ILE A 5 -3.08 -1.26 -13.42
N LEU A 6 -2.51 -1.49 -12.22
CA LEU A 6 -1.05 -1.64 -12.07
C LEU A 6 -0.49 -2.76 -12.92
N LYS A 7 -1.19 -3.91 -12.94
CA LYS A 7 -0.72 -5.10 -13.65
C LYS A 7 -0.82 -4.91 -15.17
N ASN A 8 -1.95 -4.42 -15.66
CA ASN A 8 -2.23 -4.35 -17.10
C ASN A 8 -1.63 -3.11 -17.77
N CYS A 9 -1.51 -1.99 -17.06
CA CYS A 9 -0.92 -0.76 -17.58
C CYS A 9 0.54 -0.57 -17.13
N ARG A 10 1.23 -1.65 -16.76
CA ARG A 10 2.58 -1.58 -16.15
C ARG A 10 3.58 -0.81 -16.99
N SER A 11 3.61 -1.03 -18.31
CA SER A 11 4.58 -0.38 -19.21
C SER A 11 4.43 1.15 -19.21
N SER A 12 3.21 1.65 -19.21
CA SER A 12 2.92 3.08 -19.17
C SER A 12 3.11 3.68 -17.77
N LEU A 13 2.81 2.92 -16.72
CA LEU A 13 2.86 3.40 -15.33
C LEU A 13 4.27 3.35 -14.74
N THR A 14 5.12 2.41 -15.15
CA THR A 14 6.45 2.22 -14.57
C THR A 14 7.29 3.50 -14.60
N PRO A 15 7.45 4.24 -15.71
CA PRO A 15 8.28 5.45 -15.71
C PRO A 15 7.81 6.50 -14.69
N HIS A 16 6.49 6.68 -14.58
CA HIS A 16 5.87 7.64 -13.66
C HIS A 16 6.02 7.21 -12.20
N LEU A 17 5.79 5.93 -11.91
CA LEU A 17 5.94 5.38 -10.56
C LEU A 17 7.41 5.42 -10.12
N THR A 18 8.34 5.07 -11.01
CA THR A 18 9.78 5.16 -10.75
C THR A 18 10.21 6.58 -10.43
N PHE A 19 9.73 7.58 -11.19
CA PHE A 19 9.99 8.98 -10.89
C PHE A 19 9.52 9.37 -9.48
N ILE A 20 8.28 9.02 -9.13
CA ILE A 20 7.72 9.31 -7.80
C ILE A 20 8.51 8.59 -6.70
N PHE A 21 8.86 7.32 -6.90
CA PHE A 21 9.62 6.54 -5.92
C PHE A 21 11.00 7.14 -5.67
N ASN A 22 11.74 7.47 -6.74
CA ASN A 22 13.06 8.07 -6.63
C ASN A 22 13.01 9.43 -5.93
N GLN A 23 12.02 10.26 -6.28
CA GLN A 23 11.78 11.52 -5.58
C GLN A 23 11.51 11.27 -4.09
N SER A 24 10.63 10.33 -3.76
CA SER A 24 10.31 10.03 -2.36
C SER A 24 11.49 9.50 -1.55
N ILE A 25 12.38 8.74 -2.18
CA ILE A 25 13.63 8.28 -1.55
C ILE A 25 14.56 9.47 -1.32
N SER A 26 14.76 10.31 -2.35
CA SER A 26 15.66 11.46 -2.26
C SER A 26 15.22 12.50 -1.24
N THR A 27 13.91 12.71 -1.09
CA THR A 27 13.35 13.72 -0.17
C THR A 27 13.01 13.14 1.21
N GLY A 28 13.02 11.81 1.36
CA GLY A 28 12.50 11.14 2.55
C GLY A 28 10.98 11.31 2.75
N THR A 29 10.25 11.73 1.71
CA THR A 29 8.81 12.02 1.82
C THR A 29 7.99 11.31 0.75
N VAL A 30 6.92 10.62 1.18
CA VAL A 30 5.95 9.96 0.28
C VAL A 30 4.70 10.82 0.08
N PRO A 31 3.97 10.66 -1.04
CA PRO A 31 2.69 11.33 -1.26
C PRO A 31 1.73 11.12 -0.08
N ILE A 32 1.01 12.17 0.33
CA ILE A 32 0.10 12.10 1.48
C ILE A 32 -0.99 11.02 1.29
N GLN A 33 -1.40 10.79 0.05
CA GLN A 33 -2.37 9.76 -0.32
C GLN A 33 -1.84 8.35 -0.03
N TRP A 34 -0.52 8.14 -0.07
CA TRP A 34 0.11 6.85 0.21
C TRP A 34 0.27 6.59 1.70
N LYS A 35 0.23 7.64 2.53
CA LYS A 35 0.21 7.53 4.00
C LYS A 35 -1.16 7.15 4.56
N LYS A 36 -2.22 7.20 3.74
CA LYS A 36 -3.59 6.89 4.15
C LYS A 36 -3.92 5.43 3.86
N ALA A 37 -4.51 4.74 4.84
CA ALA A 37 -4.96 3.36 4.70
C ALA A 37 -6.47 3.26 4.91
N ASN A 38 -7.11 2.33 4.20
CA ASN A 38 -8.48 1.95 4.51
C ASN A 38 -8.45 0.88 5.62
N VAL A 39 -8.98 1.20 6.79
CA VAL A 39 -9.02 0.24 7.91
C VAL A 39 -10.27 -0.62 7.78
N VAL A 40 -10.08 -1.93 7.65
CA VAL A 40 -11.18 -2.91 7.58
C VAL A 40 -11.15 -3.83 8.80
N PRO A 41 -12.29 -4.07 9.47
CA PRO A 41 -12.37 -5.06 10.53
C PRO A 41 -12.39 -6.47 9.93
N ILE A 42 -11.46 -7.32 10.35
CA ILE A 42 -11.44 -8.74 9.99
C ILE A 42 -11.85 -9.56 11.21
N PHE A 43 -12.90 -10.37 11.07
CA PHE A 43 -13.34 -11.27 12.12
C PHE A 43 -12.22 -12.28 12.48
N LYS A 44 -11.96 -12.43 13.79
CA LYS A 44 -10.94 -13.35 14.30
C LYS A 44 -11.55 -14.67 14.77
N LYS A 45 -12.44 -14.65 15.77
CA LYS A 45 -13.13 -15.82 16.35
C LYS A 45 -14.19 -15.40 17.38
N GLY A 46 -15.08 -16.31 17.77
CA GLY A 46 -16.09 -16.09 18.83
C GLY A 46 -17.41 -15.53 18.30
N ASP A 47 -18.10 -14.73 19.11
CA ASP A 47 -19.36 -14.09 18.71
C ASP A 47 -19.12 -12.95 17.72
N ARG A 48 -19.85 -12.95 16.59
CA ARG A 48 -19.77 -11.93 15.54
C ARG A 48 -20.42 -10.61 15.93
N SER A 49 -21.28 -10.59 16.95
CA SER A 49 -21.91 -9.36 17.46
C SER A 49 -20.94 -8.53 18.32
N ASN A 50 -19.91 -9.17 18.88
CA ASN A 50 -18.94 -8.51 19.74
C ASN A 50 -17.79 -7.90 18.94
N VAL A 51 -17.67 -6.57 18.95
CA VAL A 51 -16.61 -5.82 18.25
C VAL A 51 -15.19 -6.24 18.64
N LYS A 52 -14.97 -6.71 19.87
CA LYS A 52 -13.64 -7.16 20.35
C LYS A 52 -13.13 -8.40 19.62
N ASN A 53 -14.02 -9.11 18.92
CA ASN A 53 -13.69 -10.30 18.15
C ASN A 53 -13.21 -9.99 16.72
N TYR A 54 -13.04 -8.71 16.37
CA TYR A 54 -12.47 -8.26 15.11
C TYR A 54 -11.11 -7.63 15.35
N ARG A 55 -10.21 -7.77 14.37
CA ARG A 55 -8.95 -7.04 14.31
C ARG A 55 -9.00 -6.00 13.20
N PRO A 56 -8.55 -4.76 13.43
CA PRO A 56 -8.40 -3.79 12.35
C PRO A 56 -7.22 -4.20 11.45
N VAL A 57 -7.40 -4.13 10.14
CA VAL A 57 -6.35 -4.31 9.15
C VAL A 57 -6.29 -3.09 8.24
N SER A 58 -5.11 -2.49 8.13
CA SER A 58 -4.85 -1.34 7.27
C SER A 58 -4.56 -1.79 5.84
N LEU A 59 -5.46 -1.48 4.92
CA LEU A 59 -5.26 -1.70 3.49
C LEU A 59 -4.59 -0.48 2.87
N LEU A 60 -3.28 -0.59 2.65
CA LEU A 60 -2.47 0.45 2.01
C LEU A 60 -2.73 0.54 0.49
N PRO A 61 -2.59 1.74 -0.10
CA PRO A 61 -2.64 1.92 -1.56
C PRO A 61 -1.65 1.01 -2.26
N CYS A 62 -2.06 0.43 -3.40
CA CYS A 62 -1.25 -0.57 -4.08
C CYS A 62 0.10 -0.02 -4.55
N ALA A 63 0.17 1.25 -4.97
CA ALA A 63 1.41 1.90 -5.34
C ALA A 63 2.40 2.03 -4.16
N SER A 64 1.91 2.34 -2.94
CA SER A 64 2.73 2.36 -1.71
C SER A 64 3.36 1.01 -1.46
N LYS A 65 2.55 -0.06 -1.51
CA LYS A 65 3.04 -1.44 -1.30
C LYS A 65 4.08 -1.87 -2.34
N VAL A 66 3.95 -1.41 -3.59
CA VAL A 66 4.96 -1.68 -4.63
C VAL A 66 6.27 -0.97 -4.28
N MET A 67 6.22 0.30 -3.85
CA MET A 67 7.41 1.03 -3.40
C MET A 67 8.10 0.32 -2.22
N GLU A 68 7.33 -0.04 -1.19
CA GLU A 68 7.81 -0.80 -0.03
C GLU A 68 8.49 -2.11 -0.45
N ARG A 69 7.90 -2.84 -1.42
CA ARG A 69 8.49 -4.07 -1.94
C ARG A 69 9.78 -3.83 -2.71
N CYS A 70 9.87 -2.73 -3.48
CA CYS A 70 11.12 -2.35 -4.16
C CYS A 70 12.22 -2.03 -3.16
N LEU A 71 11.88 -1.29 -2.08
CA LEU A 71 12.83 -0.90 -1.03
C LEU A 71 13.23 -2.06 -0.12
N PHE A 72 12.35 -3.05 0.07
CA PHE A 72 12.58 -4.18 0.95
C PHE A 72 13.93 -4.85 0.67
N ASN A 73 14.28 -5.05 -0.61
CA ASN A 73 15.52 -5.71 -1.01
C ASN A 73 16.80 -4.86 -0.80
N TYR A 74 16.66 -3.57 -0.47
CA TYR A 74 17.79 -2.68 -0.21
C TYR A 74 17.97 -2.40 1.28
N LEU A 75 16.93 -2.61 2.08
CA LEU A 75 16.92 -2.36 3.52
C LEU A 75 17.08 -3.64 4.35
N TYR A 76 16.81 -4.80 3.75
CA TYR A 76 16.93 -6.14 4.34
C TYR A 76 17.61 -7.07 3.34
#